data_AF-A0A0F8XG72-F1
#
_entry.id   AF-A0A0F8XG72-F1
#
_cell.length_a   1.000
_cell.length_b   1.000
_cell.length_c   1.000
_cell.angle_alpha   90.00
_cell.angle_beta   90.00
_cell.angle_gamma   90.00
#
_symmetry.space_group_name_H-M   'P 1'
#
loop_
_entity.id
_entity.type
_entity.pdbx_description
1 polymer ?
#
loop_
_entity_poly.entity_id
_entity_poly.type
_entity_poly.pdbx_seq_one_letter_code
_entity_poly.pdbx_strand_id
1 'polypeptide(L)'
;AEATDTGAAFNLPAHAYRFFIEQQDGITVTNNDDWLIKPGSDDESTEHYRLRIRNVFGTAARWHINAVYKQIIASFAVPIDNIEIQNGAPRGPGTANAYIYLDVGPVPSALLSAINQHIRSAGHHGLGDDFMVYAMATTGFDITATYKLHPQSDSIQSELTTFIQAAFRQNAAYAPTRVAHQTVFSISQLITECHEQFSELQSIKFDIDDITAANWLPVLTSLTVNEVANG
;
A
#
# COMPACT_ATOMS: atom_id res chain seq x y z
N ALA A 1 16.03 1.34 -17.02
CA ALA A 1 14.99 2.28 -16.59
C ALA A 1 15.44 2.82 -15.26
N GLU A 2 15.42 4.13 -15.13
CA GLU A 2 15.57 4.80 -13.85
C GLU A 2 14.17 5.24 -13.41
N ALA A 3 13.92 5.33 -12.11
CA ALA A 3 12.68 5.93 -11.63
C ALA A 3 12.60 7.37 -12.17
N THR A 4 11.46 7.78 -12.69
CA THR A 4 11.30 9.13 -13.25
C THR A 4 11.40 10.23 -12.18
N ASP A 5 11.20 9.85 -10.92
CA ASP A 5 11.41 10.67 -9.74
C ASP A 5 11.66 9.76 -8.52
N THR A 6 11.98 10.36 -7.36
CA THR A 6 12.09 9.67 -6.07
C THR A 6 10.73 9.53 -5.39
N GLY A 7 10.57 8.53 -4.52
CA GLY A 7 9.36 8.38 -3.71
C GLY A 7 8.58 7.09 -3.95
N ALA A 8 7.55 6.88 -3.13
CA ALA A 8 6.73 5.66 -3.15
C ALA A 8 5.93 5.50 -4.45
N ALA A 9 5.52 6.62 -5.05
CA ALA A 9 4.73 6.65 -6.28
C ALA A 9 5.50 6.22 -7.54
N PHE A 10 6.84 6.24 -7.49
CA PHE A 10 7.70 6.03 -8.66
C PHE A 10 8.41 4.68 -8.66
N ASN A 11 7.94 3.75 -7.82
CA ASN A 11 8.35 2.37 -7.83
C ASN A 11 7.99 1.73 -9.18
N LEU A 12 9.00 1.39 -9.98
CA LEU A 12 8.79 0.83 -11.31
C LEU A 12 8.20 -0.61 -11.20
N PRO A 13 7.00 -0.86 -11.76
CA PRO A 13 6.37 -2.17 -11.70
C PRO A 13 7.18 -3.23 -12.45
N ALA A 14 6.97 -4.50 -12.10
CA ALA A 14 7.50 -5.62 -12.89
C ALA A 14 7.07 -5.49 -14.36
N HIS A 15 7.95 -5.90 -15.27
CA HIS A 15 7.73 -5.88 -16.72
C HIS A 15 7.47 -4.50 -17.36
N ALA A 16 7.69 -3.40 -16.63
CA ALA A 16 7.54 -2.04 -17.10
C ALA A 16 8.78 -1.53 -17.85
N TYR A 17 9.97 -2.10 -17.59
CA TYR A 17 11.16 -1.82 -18.40
C TYR A 17 11.06 -2.58 -19.72
N ARG A 18 11.19 -1.87 -20.85
CA ARG A 18 10.99 -2.46 -22.19
C ARG A 18 11.99 -2.05 -23.26
N PHE A 19 12.77 -0.99 -23.02
CA PHE A 19 13.65 -0.39 -24.03
C PHE A 19 15.00 -0.01 -23.43
N PHE A 20 16.07 -0.19 -24.20
CA PHE A 20 17.36 0.40 -23.88
C PHE A 20 17.37 1.90 -24.22
N ILE A 21 18.33 2.64 -23.64
CA ILE A 21 18.61 4.02 -24.04
C ILE A 21 19.05 4.07 -25.50
N GLU A 22 19.89 3.12 -25.91
CA GLU A 22 20.23 2.84 -27.31
C GLU A 22 19.72 1.45 -27.68
N GLN A 23 18.60 1.41 -28.39
CA GLN A 23 17.94 0.17 -28.75
C GLN A 23 18.78 -0.62 -29.77
N GLN A 24 19.14 -1.85 -29.41
CA GLN A 24 19.76 -2.80 -30.31
C GLN A 24 18.68 -3.61 -31.03
N ASP A 25 18.81 -3.75 -32.34
CA ASP A 25 17.80 -4.42 -33.16
C ASP A 25 17.70 -5.92 -32.80
N GLY A 26 16.47 -6.42 -32.64
CA GLY A 26 16.21 -7.81 -32.25
C GLY A 26 16.42 -8.18 -30.78
N ILE A 27 16.83 -7.25 -29.90
CA ILE A 27 17.01 -7.51 -28.46
C ILE A 27 15.89 -6.83 -27.65
N THR A 28 15.16 -7.63 -26.87
CA THR A 28 14.19 -7.14 -25.88
C THR A 28 14.75 -7.27 -24.47
N VAL A 29 14.38 -6.31 -23.60
CA VAL A 29 14.78 -6.31 -22.19
C VAL A 29 13.54 -6.12 -21.34
N THR A 30 13.51 -6.77 -20.18
CA THR A 30 12.45 -6.54 -19.20
C THR A 30 12.95 -6.75 -17.77
N ASN A 31 12.29 -6.11 -16.81
CA ASN A 31 12.52 -6.32 -15.41
C ASN A 31 11.57 -7.41 -14.88
N ASN A 32 12.12 -8.37 -14.14
CA ASN A 32 11.35 -9.48 -13.59
C ASN A 32 10.57 -9.05 -12.32
N ASP A 33 9.69 -9.92 -11.83
CA ASP A 33 8.86 -9.66 -10.63
C ASP A 33 9.68 -9.36 -9.37
N ASP A 34 10.92 -9.84 -9.30
CA ASP A 34 11.85 -9.74 -8.17
C ASP A 34 12.89 -8.62 -8.32
N TRP A 35 12.77 -7.76 -9.34
CA TRP A 35 13.80 -6.77 -9.65
C TRP A 35 13.92 -5.65 -8.60
N LEU A 36 12.82 -5.29 -7.91
CA LEU A 36 12.77 -4.16 -6.96
C LEU A 36 13.14 -4.63 -5.55
N ILE A 37 14.42 -4.54 -5.21
CA ILE A 37 14.98 -5.02 -3.94
C ILE A 37 14.66 -4.06 -2.78
N LYS A 38 14.62 -2.76 -3.05
CA LYS A 38 14.23 -1.72 -2.10
C LYS A 38 13.25 -0.77 -2.78
N PRO A 39 12.01 -0.64 -2.31
CA PRO A 39 11.10 0.35 -2.86
C PRO A 39 11.64 1.76 -2.56
N GLY A 40 11.48 2.66 -3.52
CA GLY A 40 11.42 4.08 -3.24
C GLY A 40 10.29 4.34 -2.24
N SER A 41 10.54 5.22 -1.30
CA SER A 41 9.55 5.70 -0.33
C SER A 41 9.66 7.21 -0.28
N ASP A 42 8.55 7.88 0.02
CA ASP A 42 8.58 9.31 0.29
C ASP A 42 9.32 9.58 1.60
N ASP A 43 9.70 10.84 1.82
CA ASP A 43 10.17 11.27 3.13
C ASP A 43 9.09 10.95 4.18
N GLU A 44 9.52 10.37 5.30
CA GLU A 44 8.62 9.94 6.35
C GLU A 44 7.79 11.12 6.87
N SER A 45 6.47 10.99 6.84
CA SER A 45 5.58 12.04 7.35
C SER A 45 5.75 12.24 8.85
N THR A 46 5.47 13.45 9.35
CA THR A 46 5.53 13.77 10.78
C THR A 46 4.69 12.80 11.62
N GLU A 47 3.53 12.35 11.11
CA GLU A 47 2.67 11.40 11.82
C GLU A 47 3.29 9.99 11.88
N HIS A 48 3.84 9.47 10.78
CA HIS A 48 4.55 8.20 10.80
C HIS A 48 5.80 8.27 11.69
N TYR A 49 6.54 9.38 11.62
CA TYR A 49 7.70 9.61 12.49
C TYR A 49 7.31 9.62 13.96
N ARG A 50 6.23 10.30 14.33
CA ARG A 50 5.70 10.33 15.70
C ARG A 50 5.36 8.92 16.18
N LEU A 51 4.72 8.10 15.35
CA LEU A 51 4.34 6.72 15.67
C LEU A 51 5.58 5.84 15.82
N ARG A 52 6.58 6.00 14.96
CA ARG A 52 7.87 5.31 15.04
C ARG A 52 8.65 5.68 16.30
N ILE A 53 8.79 6.97 16.62
CA ILE A 53 9.47 7.42 17.85
C ILE A 53 8.75 6.93 19.11
N ARG A 54 7.41 6.94 19.12
CA ARG A 54 6.65 6.35 20.23
C ARG A 54 6.98 4.87 20.41
N ASN A 55 7.15 4.13 19.32
CA ASN A 55 7.52 2.72 19.36
C ASN A 55 8.94 2.48 19.89
N VAL A 56 9.89 3.39 19.65
CA VAL A 56 11.29 3.29 20.17
C VAL A 56 11.34 3.24 21.70
N PHE A 57 10.45 3.93 22.41
CA PHE A 57 10.39 3.81 23.88
C PHE A 57 10.01 2.40 24.33
N GLY A 58 9.24 1.68 23.51
CA GLY A 58 8.93 0.27 23.71
C GLY A 58 10.15 -0.64 23.57
N THR A 59 11.17 -0.28 22.77
CA THR A 59 12.34 -1.13 22.47
C THR A 59 13.44 -1.09 23.53
N ALA A 60 13.19 -0.53 24.71
CA ALA A 60 14.16 -0.50 25.82
C ALA A 60 14.44 -1.92 26.36
N ALA A 61 13.44 -2.80 26.32
CA ALA A 61 13.68 -4.24 26.39
C ALA A 61 14.24 -4.68 25.04
N ARG A 62 15.29 -5.51 25.05
CA ARG A 62 15.87 -6.09 23.82
C ARG A 62 14.83 -7.00 23.13
N TRP A 63 15.32 -7.82 22.20
CA TRP A 63 14.60 -8.94 21.56
C TRP A 63 13.54 -9.57 22.49
N HIS A 64 12.42 -10.01 21.92
CA HIS A 64 11.21 -10.63 22.55
C HIS A 64 9.93 -9.77 22.65
N ILE A 65 9.88 -8.56 22.10
CA ILE A 65 8.66 -7.75 22.06
C ILE A 65 8.32 -7.28 20.65
N ASN A 66 7.04 -7.32 20.29
CA ASN A 66 6.53 -6.96 18.95
C ASN A 66 7.04 -5.58 18.49
N ALA A 67 7.21 -4.62 19.42
CA ALA A 67 7.74 -3.29 19.12
C ALA A 67 9.12 -3.31 18.44
N VAL A 68 10.03 -4.19 18.87
CA VAL A 68 11.38 -4.31 18.28
C VAL A 68 11.29 -4.83 16.85
N TYR A 69 10.48 -5.85 16.61
CA TYR A 69 10.29 -6.40 15.27
C TYR A 69 9.60 -5.41 14.33
N LYS A 70 8.59 -4.67 14.79
CA LYS A 70 7.98 -3.58 14.00
C LYS A 70 9.01 -2.52 13.62
N GLN A 71 9.92 -2.15 14.53
CA GLN A 71 10.98 -1.17 14.25
C GLN A 71 11.95 -1.65 13.17
N ILE A 72 12.34 -2.92 13.21
CA ILE A 72 13.27 -3.51 12.23
C ILE A 72 12.62 -3.53 10.85
N ILE A 73 11.38 -4.02 10.76
CA ILE A 73 10.63 -4.04 9.51
C ILE A 73 10.45 -2.62 8.98
N ALA A 74 10.14 -1.64 9.85
CA ALA A 74 9.97 -0.25 9.45
C ALA A 74 11.25 0.39 8.87
N SER A 75 12.44 -0.10 9.22
CA SER A 75 13.70 0.36 8.61
C SER A 75 13.82 0.05 7.12
N PHE A 76 12.99 -0.85 6.60
CA PHE A 76 12.87 -1.18 5.18
C PHE A 76 11.83 -0.32 4.44
N ALA A 77 11.50 0.86 4.98
CA ALA A 77 10.51 1.78 4.45
C ALA A 77 9.07 1.21 4.41
N VAL A 78 8.78 0.29 5.33
CA VAL A 78 7.41 -0.15 5.61
C VAL A 78 6.83 0.75 6.69
N PRO A 79 5.69 1.43 6.47
CA PRO A 79 5.07 2.25 7.50
C PRO A 79 4.75 1.42 8.74
N ILE A 80 5.10 1.91 9.92
CA ILE A 80 5.03 1.10 11.14
C ILE A 80 3.60 0.65 11.49
N ASP A 81 2.62 1.47 11.11
CA ASP A 81 1.19 1.21 11.31
C ASP A 81 0.63 0.20 10.30
N ASN A 82 1.33 -0.04 9.20
CA ASN A 82 0.99 -1.05 8.20
C ASN A 82 1.65 -2.41 8.50
N ILE A 83 2.17 -2.59 9.72
CA ILE A 83 2.79 -3.84 10.19
C ILE A 83 1.94 -4.43 11.30
N GLU A 84 1.37 -5.61 11.05
CA GLU A 84 0.60 -6.35 12.03
C GLU A 84 1.32 -7.63 12.46
N ILE A 85 1.50 -7.85 13.76
CA ILE A 85 2.21 -9.03 14.28
C ILE A 85 1.24 -9.94 15.03
N GLN A 86 1.15 -11.18 14.59
CA GLN A 86 0.41 -12.26 15.24
C GLN A 86 1.36 -13.24 15.90
N ASN A 87 1.26 -13.37 17.22
CA ASN A 87 2.05 -14.30 18.01
C ASN A 87 1.37 -15.68 18.09
N GLY A 88 2.15 -16.74 18.32
CA GLY A 88 1.62 -18.10 18.40
C GLY A 88 1.26 -18.66 17.02
N ALA A 89 2.12 -18.42 16.03
CA ALA A 89 1.89 -18.91 14.69
C ALA A 89 1.83 -20.45 14.64
N PRO A 90 1.22 -21.07 13.61
CA PRO A 90 1.04 -22.52 13.54
C PRO A 90 2.33 -23.36 13.50
N ARG A 91 3.51 -22.71 13.42
CA ARG A 91 4.82 -23.36 13.34
C ARG A 91 5.36 -23.84 14.69
N GLY A 92 4.68 -23.53 15.80
CA GLY A 92 5.03 -24.01 17.14
C GLY A 92 5.30 -22.91 18.17
N PRO A 93 5.73 -23.27 19.39
CA PRO A 93 6.05 -22.32 20.44
C PRO A 93 7.17 -21.35 20.02
N GLY A 94 7.06 -20.07 20.41
CA GLY A 94 8.06 -19.05 20.06
C GLY A 94 7.95 -18.51 18.63
N THR A 95 6.88 -18.84 17.90
CA THR A 95 6.70 -18.38 16.51
C THR A 95 5.77 -17.16 16.43
N ALA A 96 6.08 -16.26 15.49
CA ALA A 96 5.25 -15.10 15.17
C ALA A 96 5.26 -14.80 13.68
N ASN A 97 4.15 -14.27 13.18
CA ASN A 97 4.00 -13.79 11.81
C ASN A 97 3.80 -12.28 11.81
N ALA A 98 4.56 -11.56 11.01
CA ALA A 98 4.22 -10.20 10.63
C ALA A 98 3.53 -10.20 9.26
N TYR A 99 2.48 -9.41 9.12
CA TYR A 99 1.81 -9.12 7.86
C TYR A 99 2.00 -7.64 7.56
N ILE A 100 2.50 -7.34 6.36
CA ILE A 100 2.83 -5.98 5.94
C ILE A 100 2.11 -5.57 4.67
N TYR A 101 1.89 -4.28 4.51
CA TYR A 101 1.49 -3.66 3.24
C TYR A 101 2.11 -2.26 3.09
N LEU A 102 2.19 -1.76 1.86
CA LEU A 102 2.81 -0.47 1.55
C LEU A 102 1.76 0.64 1.44
N ASP A 103 2.24 1.89 1.42
CA ASP A 103 1.38 3.04 1.17
C ASP A 103 0.88 3.13 -0.26
N VAL A 104 1.66 2.64 -1.20
CA VAL A 104 1.32 2.53 -2.61
C VAL A 104 1.80 1.19 -3.14
N GLY A 105 0.93 0.51 -3.88
CA GLY A 105 1.24 -0.71 -4.60
C GLY A 105 1.37 -1.96 -3.73
N PRO A 106 1.56 -3.12 -4.39
CA PRO A 106 1.77 -4.39 -3.71
C PRO A 106 3.17 -4.45 -3.07
N VAL A 107 3.32 -5.31 -2.05
CA VAL A 107 4.62 -5.57 -1.41
C VAL A 107 5.48 -6.41 -2.37
N PRO A 108 6.66 -5.94 -2.80
CA PRO A 108 7.55 -6.72 -3.67
C PRO A 108 8.08 -7.98 -2.98
N SER A 109 8.22 -9.07 -3.73
CA SER A 109 8.78 -10.33 -3.22
C SER A 109 10.22 -10.17 -2.71
N ALA A 110 11.03 -9.40 -3.44
CA ALA A 110 12.42 -9.12 -3.05
C ALA A 110 12.52 -8.32 -1.74
N LEU A 111 11.57 -7.41 -1.46
CA LEU A 111 11.48 -6.71 -0.19
C LEU A 111 11.19 -7.69 0.96
N LEU A 112 10.23 -8.60 0.78
CA LEU A 112 9.92 -9.64 1.77
C LEU A 112 11.13 -10.54 2.03
N SER A 113 11.85 -10.94 0.98
CA SER A 113 13.07 -11.73 1.10
C SER A 113 14.16 -10.98 1.87
N ALA A 114 14.38 -9.70 1.56
CA ALA A 114 15.37 -8.87 2.25
C ALA A 114 15.06 -8.71 3.75
N ILE A 115 13.80 -8.44 4.11
CA ILE A 115 13.36 -8.33 5.50
C ILE A 115 13.55 -9.66 6.24
N ASN A 116 13.08 -10.77 5.65
CA ASN A 116 13.19 -12.09 6.28
C ASN A 116 14.64 -12.55 6.42
N GLN A 117 15.50 -12.26 5.44
CA GLN A 117 16.94 -12.52 5.54
C GLN A 117 17.57 -11.71 6.67
N HIS A 118 17.24 -10.42 6.77
CA HIS A 118 17.76 -9.54 7.81
C HIS A 118 17.34 -9.99 9.21
N ILE A 119 16.09 -10.40 9.39
CA ILE A 119 15.59 -10.90 10.68
C ILE A 119 16.22 -12.25 11.02
N ARG A 120 16.13 -13.24 10.12
CA ARG A 120 16.48 -14.65 10.43
C ARG A 120 17.97 -14.96 10.31
N SER A 121 18.65 -14.39 9.33
CA SER A 121 20.02 -14.80 8.97
C SER A 121 21.09 -13.87 9.55
N ALA A 122 20.75 -12.60 9.79
CA ALA A 122 21.67 -11.63 10.37
C ALA A 122 21.56 -11.52 11.91
N GLY A 123 20.83 -12.43 12.56
CA GLY A 123 20.76 -12.53 14.03
C GLY A 123 19.88 -11.49 14.71
N HIS A 124 18.95 -10.85 13.99
CA HIS A 124 18.01 -9.88 14.52
C HIS A 124 16.71 -10.55 15.02
N HIS A 125 16.87 -11.62 15.78
CA HIS A 125 15.77 -12.37 16.39
C HIS A 125 16.21 -12.98 17.73
N GLY A 126 15.24 -13.34 18.57
CA GLY A 126 15.52 -14.11 19.79
C GLY A 126 16.05 -15.51 19.46
N LEU A 127 16.91 -16.08 20.34
CA LEU A 127 17.56 -17.38 20.12
C LEU A 127 16.59 -18.53 19.82
N GLY A 128 15.36 -18.46 20.35
CA GLY A 128 14.30 -19.44 20.13
C GLY A 128 13.13 -18.92 19.28
N ASP A 129 13.24 -17.72 18.71
CA ASP A 129 12.16 -17.09 17.97
C ASP A 129 12.17 -17.57 16.51
N ASP A 130 11.02 -18.02 16.01
CA ASP A 130 10.79 -18.27 14.58
C ASP A 130 9.82 -17.23 14.03
N PHE A 131 10.40 -16.09 13.67
CA PHE A 131 9.72 -14.93 13.13
C PHE A 131 9.70 -14.97 11.59
N MET A 132 8.54 -14.70 11.00
CA MET A 132 8.38 -14.65 9.55
C MET A 132 7.52 -13.46 9.12
N VAL A 133 7.94 -12.76 8.08
CA VAL A 133 7.23 -11.63 7.47
C VAL A 133 6.57 -12.08 6.18
N TYR A 134 5.30 -11.74 6.03
CA TYR A 134 4.47 -12.01 4.86
C TYR A 134 3.84 -10.71 4.35
N ALA A 135 3.52 -10.68 3.06
CA ALA A 135 2.55 -9.69 2.57
C ALA A 135 1.18 -9.96 3.22
N MET A 136 0.46 -8.90 3.54
CA MET A 136 -0.92 -9.01 3.97
C MET A 136 -1.78 -9.60 2.85
N ALA A 137 -2.65 -10.55 3.20
CA ALA A 137 -3.59 -11.11 2.24
C ALA A 137 -4.51 -10.00 1.70
N THR A 138 -4.82 -10.05 0.41
CA THR A 138 -5.67 -9.05 -0.25
C THR A 138 -7.01 -9.65 -0.67
N THR A 139 -8.07 -8.86 -0.58
CA THR A 139 -9.38 -9.21 -1.14
C THR A 139 -9.74 -8.18 -2.21
N GLY A 140 -10.01 -8.66 -3.42
CA GLY A 140 -10.32 -7.81 -4.56
C GLY A 140 -11.78 -7.39 -4.63
N PHE A 141 -12.02 -6.14 -5.01
CA PHE A 141 -13.34 -5.55 -5.22
C PHE A 141 -13.47 -5.02 -6.64
N ASP A 142 -14.60 -5.34 -7.28
CA ASP A 142 -15.04 -4.73 -8.52
C ASP A 142 -15.98 -3.58 -8.16
N ILE A 143 -15.61 -2.35 -8.54
CA ILE A 143 -16.32 -1.14 -8.13
C ILE A 143 -16.79 -0.36 -9.35
N THR A 144 -18.05 0.05 -9.32
CA THR A 144 -18.65 0.98 -10.26
C THR A 144 -18.99 2.29 -9.55
N ALA A 145 -18.30 3.37 -9.91
CA ALA A 145 -18.64 4.72 -9.50
C ALA A 145 -19.48 5.40 -10.60
N THR A 146 -20.67 5.86 -10.25
CA THR A 146 -21.56 6.60 -11.15
C THR A 146 -21.70 8.02 -10.64
N TYR A 147 -21.39 9.03 -11.46
CA TYR A 147 -21.33 10.42 -11.04
C TYR A 147 -22.09 11.37 -11.97
N LYS A 148 -22.39 12.56 -11.45
CA LYS A 148 -22.99 13.69 -12.18
C LYS A 148 -22.23 14.97 -11.89
N LEU A 149 -22.16 15.83 -12.88
CA LEU A 149 -21.49 17.11 -12.80
C LEU A 149 -22.48 18.26 -12.72
N HIS A 150 -22.07 19.33 -12.06
CA HIS A 150 -22.78 20.59 -12.15
C HIS A 150 -22.84 21.08 -13.60
N PRO A 151 -23.91 21.79 -14.02
CA PRO A 151 -24.01 22.33 -15.37
C PRO A 151 -22.78 23.17 -15.74
N GLN A 152 -22.29 23.02 -16.98
CA GLN A 152 -21.13 23.75 -17.52
C GLN A 152 -19.78 23.44 -16.83
N SER A 153 -19.64 22.28 -16.19
CA SER A 153 -18.36 21.82 -15.64
C SER A 153 -17.55 21.04 -16.68
N ASP A 154 -16.24 21.07 -16.54
CA ASP A 154 -15.33 20.21 -17.30
C ASP A 154 -15.42 18.75 -16.83
N SER A 155 -15.05 17.81 -17.69
CA SER A 155 -15.03 16.39 -17.33
C SER A 155 -13.88 16.11 -16.36
N ILE A 156 -14.19 15.45 -15.24
CA ILE A 156 -13.23 15.07 -14.18
C ILE A 156 -13.05 13.54 -14.09
N GLN A 157 -13.45 12.80 -15.13
CA GLN A 157 -13.48 11.33 -15.09
C GLN A 157 -12.11 10.73 -14.73
N SER A 158 -11.04 11.29 -15.29
CA SER A 158 -9.68 10.78 -15.12
C SER A 158 -9.13 11.05 -13.72
N GLU A 159 -9.42 12.24 -13.21
CA GLU A 159 -9.05 12.73 -11.90
C GLU A 159 -9.79 11.97 -10.81
N LEU A 160 -11.10 11.77 -10.98
CA LEU A 160 -11.94 10.99 -10.08
C LEU A 160 -11.50 9.51 -10.06
N THR A 161 -11.17 8.94 -11.22
CA THR A 161 -10.62 7.58 -11.31
C THR A 161 -9.32 7.49 -10.52
N THR A 162 -8.40 8.43 -10.72
CA THR A 162 -7.10 8.48 -10.04
C THR A 162 -7.27 8.65 -8.52
N PHE A 163 -8.25 9.45 -8.08
CA PHE A 163 -8.58 9.66 -6.67
C PHE A 163 -9.08 8.37 -6.01
N ILE A 164 -10.05 7.68 -6.62
CA ILE A 164 -10.56 6.41 -6.11
C ILE A 164 -9.44 5.36 -6.07
N GLN A 165 -8.59 5.30 -7.09
CA GLN A 165 -7.41 4.44 -7.12
C GLN A 165 -6.43 4.76 -5.98
N ALA A 166 -6.26 6.04 -5.60
CA ALA A 166 -5.43 6.44 -4.47
C ALA A 166 -6.00 5.95 -3.13
N ALA A 167 -7.32 5.97 -2.94
CA ALA A 167 -7.98 5.43 -1.75
C ALA A 167 -7.71 3.93 -1.58
N PHE A 168 -7.59 3.20 -2.68
CA PHE A 168 -7.19 1.79 -2.72
C PHE A 168 -5.67 1.58 -2.91
N ARG A 169 -4.85 2.59 -2.62
CA ARG A 169 -3.38 2.54 -2.61
C ARG A 169 -2.73 2.17 -3.95
N GLN A 170 -3.39 2.39 -5.08
CA GLN A 170 -2.78 2.14 -6.39
C GLN A 170 -1.84 3.27 -6.84
N ASN A 171 -2.04 4.48 -6.32
CA ASN A 171 -1.18 5.64 -6.58
C ASN A 171 -1.15 6.59 -5.37
N ALA A 172 -0.34 7.64 -5.44
CA ALA A 172 -0.29 8.72 -4.45
C ALA A 172 -0.54 10.12 -5.05
N ALA A 173 -1.22 10.20 -6.19
CA ALA A 173 -1.55 11.49 -6.80
C ALA A 173 -2.53 12.31 -5.94
N TYR A 174 -3.31 11.62 -5.10
CA TYR A 174 -4.22 12.21 -4.12
C TYR A 174 -4.00 11.61 -2.73
N ALA A 175 -4.50 12.29 -1.71
CA ALA A 175 -4.41 11.90 -0.31
C ALA A 175 -5.79 11.65 0.36
N PRO A 176 -6.67 10.79 -0.21
CA PRO A 176 -7.90 10.38 0.47
C PRO A 176 -7.58 9.53 1.69
N THR A 177 -8.61 9.27 2.51
CA THR A 177 -8.56 8.18 3.48
C THR A 177 -8.31 6.88 2.73
N ARG A 178 -7.21 6.19 3.07
CA ARG A 178 -6.81 4.96 2.41
C ARG A 178 -7.37 3.74 3.13
N VAL A 179 -7.68 2.69 2.37
CA VAL A 179 -8.03 1.38 2.93
C VAL A 179 -6.93 0.89 3.88
N ALA A 180 -7.31 0.24 4.97
CA ALA A 180 -6.39 -0.31 5.95
C ALA A 180 -6.93 -1.62 6.54
N HIS A 181 -6.05 -2.39 7.18
CA HIS A 181 -6.43 -3.64 7.83
C HIS A 181 -7.15 -3.37 9.16
N GLN A 182 -8.00 -4.31 9.60
CA GLN A 182 -8.74 -4.23 10.87
C GLN A 182 -9.53 -2.92 11.06
N THR A 183 -9.92 -2.29 9.96
CA THR A 183 -10.69 -1.04 9.94
C THR A 183 -11.90 -1.17 9.03
N VAL A 184 -12.91 -0.33 9.30
CA VAL A 184 -14.02 -0.11 8.37
C VAL A 184 -13.61 1.00 7.41
N PHE A 185 -13.58 0.68 6.11
CA PHE A 185 -13.46 1.67 5.06
C PHE A 185 -14.86 2.14 4.69
N SER A 186 -15.19 3.39 5.04
CA SER A 186 -16.52 3.93 4.80
C SER A 186 -16.64 4.55 3.40
N ILE A 187 -17.60 4.06 2.62
CA ILE A 187 -17.94 4.61 1.31
C ILE A 187 -18.56 5.99 1.47
N SER A 188 -19.30 6.24 2.55
CA SER A 188 -19.84 7.59 2.83
C SER A 188 -18.75 8.63 3.06
N GLN A 189 -17.64 8.23 3.71
CA GLN A 189 -16.46 9.08 3.87
C GLN A 189 -15.78 9.33 2.52
N LEU A 190 -15.59 8.28 1.71
CA LEU A 190 -15.02 8.42 0.36
C LEU A 190 -15.85 9.36 -0.52
N ILE A 191 -17.18 9.24 -0.48
CA ILE A 191 -18.10 10.16 -1.19
C ILE A 191 -17.88 11.60 -0.74
N THR A 192 -17.76 11.82 0.58
CA THR A 192 -17.54 13.15 1.14
C THR A 192 -16.21 13.74 0.66
N GLU A 193 -15.13 12.96 0.72
CA GLU A 193 -13.80 13.39 0.26
C GLU A 193 -13.79 13.66 -1.26
N CYS A 194 -14.53 12.91 -2.07
CA CYS A 194 -14.71 13.22 -3.49
C CYS A 194 -15.37 14.59 -3.70
N HIS A 195 -16.41 14.92 -2.93
CA HIS A 195 -17.07 16.23 -3.01
C HIS A 195 -16.18 17.38 -2.52
N GLU A 196 -15.34 17.14 -1.52
CA GLU A 196 -14.37 18.13 -1.05
C GLU A 196 -13.25 18.38 -2.07
N GLN A 197 -12.82 17.33 -2.77
CA GLN A 197 -11.74 17.41 -3.75
C GLN A 197 -12.19 17.99 -5.10
N PHE A 198 -13.42 17.70 -5.53
CA PHE A 198 -13.93 18.06 -6.86
C PHE A 198 -15.18 18.93 -6.77
N SER A 199 -15.01 20.24 -6.99
CA SER A 199 -16.11 21.22 -6.92
C SER A 199 -17.14 21.08 -8.04
N GLU A 200 -16.75 20.46 -9.14
CA GLU A 200 -17.55 20.14 -10.32
C GLU A 200 -18.56 19.02 -10.04
N LEU A 201 -18.30 18.21 -9.02
CA LEU A 201 -19.06 17.01 -8.69
C LEU A 201 -20.39 17.36 -8.00
N GLN A 202 -21.51 17.17 -8.72
CA GLN A 202 -22.84 17.34 -8.18
C GLN A 202 -23.27 16.15 -7.31
N SER A 203 -22.99 14.93 -7.76
CA SER A 203 -23.30 13.72 -7.01
C SER A 203 -22.45 12.55 -7.47
N ILE A 204 -22.14 11.63 -6.55
CA ILE A 204 -21.49 10.35 -6.86
C ILE A 204 -22.16 9.22 -6.08
N LYS A 205 -22.23 8.04 -6.69
CA LYS A 205 -22.71 6.81 -6.08
C LYS A 205 -21.78 5.66 -6.42
N PHE A 206 -21.47 4.84 -5.42
CA PHE A 206 -20.78 3.57 -5.58
C PHE A 206 -21.80 2.41 -5.54
N ASP A 207 -21.48 1.30 -6.18
CA ASP A 207 -22.26 0.06 -6.20
C ASP A 207 -21.94 -0.89 -5.04
N ILE A 208 -21.06 -0.48 -4.13
CA ILE A 208 -20.66 -1.23 -2.95
C ILE A 208 -21.02 -0.48 -1.66
N ASP A 209 -21.18 -1.25 -0.58
CA ASP A 209 -21.31 -0.73 0.78
C ASP A 209 -19.93 -0.63 1.48
N ASP A 210 -19.94 -0.17 2.73
CA ASP A 210 -18.75 -0.08 3.58
C ASP A 210 -17.99 -1.43 3.67
N ILE A 211 -16.66 -1.36 3.55
CA ILE A 211 -15.81 -2.56 3.58
C ILE A 211 -15.28 -2.76 5.00
N THR A 212 -15.62 -3.87 5.62
CA THR A 212 -15.07 -4.25 6.94
C THR A 212 -13.90 -5.22 6.76
N ALA A 213 -12.68 -4.68 6.76
CA ALA A 213 -11.48 -5.47 6.65
C ALA A 213 -11.12 -6.09 8.00
N ALA A 214 -10.92 -7.41 8.03
CA ALA A 214 -10.36 -8.10 9.19
C ALA A 214 -8.83 -8.09 9.09
N ASN A 215 -8.18 -9.25 9.04
CA ASN A 215 -6.74 -9.36 8.82
C ASN A 215 -6.37 -9.52 7.34
N TRP A 216 -6.90 -8.65 6.49
CA TRP A 216 -6.66 -8.60 5.05
C TRP A 216 -6.83 -7.16 4.54
N LEU A 217 -6.28 -6.85 3.37
CA LEU A 217 -6.33 -5.52 2.77
C LEU A 217 -7.29 -5.48 1.57
N PRO A 218 -8.25 -4.56 1.51
CA PRO A 218 -9.06 -4.34 0.31
C PRO A 218 -8.20 -3.83 -0.84
N VAL A 219 -8.40 -4.38 -2.05
CA VAL A 219 -7.75 -3.89 -3.27
C VAL A 219 -8.77 -3.80 -4.41
N LEU A 220 -8.51 -2.95 -5.39
CA LEU A 220 -9.32 -2.91 -6.61
C LEU A 220 -8.93 -4.05 -7.55
N THR A 221 -9.90 -4.88 -7.91
CA THR A 221 -9.80 -5.80 -9.05
C THR A 221 -10.13 -5.07 -10.33
N SER A 222 -11.22 -4.30 -10.32
CA SER A 222 -11.62 -3.42 -11.42
C SER A 222 -12.31 -2.16 -10.89
N LEU A 223 -12.20 -1.08 -11.67
CA LEU A 223 -12.85 0.20 -11.38
C LEU A 223 -13.48 0.73 -12.67
N THR A 224 -14.79 0.95 -12.65
CA THR A 224 -15.53 1.59 -13.74
C THR A 224 -16.09 2.92 -13.25
N VAL A 225 -15.78 4.02 -13.94
CA VAL A 225 -16.25 5.36 -13.57
C VAL A 225 -17.11 5.92 -14.69
N ASN A 226 -18.42 6.06 -14.45
CA ASN A 226 -19.43 6.42 -15.44
C ASN A 226 -20.06 7.78 -15.13
N GLU A 227 -20.02 8.70 -16.09
CA GLU A 227 -20.75 9.96 -16.04
C GLU A 227 -22.20 9.75 -16.49
N VAL A 228 -23.16 10.36 -15.77
CA VAL A 228 -24.57 10.38 -16.15
C VAL A 228 -24.96 11.80 -16.56
N ALA A 229 -25.55 11.93 -17.75
CA ALA A 229 -25.98 13.21 -18.29
C ALA A 229 -26.99 13.92 -17.36
N ASN A 230 -26.91 15.24 -17.35
CA ASN A 230 -27.94 16.09 -16.75
C ASN A 230 -29.21 15.99 -17.60
N GLY A 231 -30.29 15.50 -16.98
CA GLY A 231 -31.63 15.43 -17.58
C GLY A 231 -32.38 16.74 -17.51
#